data_AF-A0A139HWK5-F1
#
_entry.id   AF-A0A139HWK5-F1
#
_cell.length_a   1.000
_cell.length_b   1.000
_cell.length_c   1.000
_cell.angle_alpha   90.00
_cell.angle_beta   90.00
_cell.angle_gamma   90.00
#
_symmetry.space_group_name_H-M   'P 1'
#
loop_
_entity.id
_entity.type
_entity.pdbx_description
1 polymer ?
#
loop_
_entity_poly.entity_id
_entity_poly.type
_entity_poly.pdbx_seq_one_letter_code
_entity_poly.pdbx_strand_id
1 'polypeptide(L)'
;MADNEEEGLLGIEVDTDDYAETAAGDTPSIPRTFQSEADFQVQKASYSAKIDQGNIYAEVVKTLPLLDASAEPASGVDVDGKLAKPKLSKKEVQLLGYAVGEMYFDRKYQDIIDLCQRVGDRFKPESGEMDESMS
;
A
#
# COMPACT_ATOMS: atom_id res chain seq x y z
N MET A 1 55.33 55.15 17.31
CA MET A 1 54.03 54.52 17.06
C MET A 1 53.70 54.87 15.60
N ALA A 2 54.38 54.23 14.66
CA ALA A 2 53.95 53.00 13.98
C ALA A 2 52.79 53.29 13.02
N ASP A 3 53.20 53.66 11.81
CA ASP A 3 52.52 53.59 10.52
C ASP A 3 51.98 52.16 10.30
N ASN A 4 50.70 52.01 9.95
CA ASN A 4 50.16 50.97 9.06
C ASN A 4 48.62 51.15 8.93
N GLU A 5 48.19 52.12 8.11
CA GLU A 5 46.79 52.28 7.74
C GLU A 5 46.54 51.50 6.45
N GLU A 6 45.81 50.39 6.58
CA GLU A 6 44.91 49.87 5.55
C GLU A 6 45.54 49.36 4.23
N GLU A 7 46.41 48.35 4.33
CA GLU A 7 46.58 47.39 3.24
C GLU A 7 45.35 46.45 3.18
N GLY A 8 44.75 46.40 2.00
CA GLY A 8 43.49 45.73 1.65
C GLY A 8 43.36 44.29 2.17
N LEU A 9 42.43 44.12 3.10
CA LEU A 9 41.99 42.80 3.61
C LEU A 9 40.98 42.11 2.69
N LEU A 10 40.72 42.66 1.50
CA LEU A 10 39.92 42.07 0.43
C LEU A 10 40.57 42.41 -0.92
N GLY A 11 41.72 41.81 -1.20
CA GLY A 11 42.37 41.82 -2.51
C GLY A 11 41.55 41.05 -3.55
N ILE A 12 40.35 41.53 -3.84
CA ILE A 12 39.52 41.09 -4.96
C ILE A 12 39.66 42.17 -6.02
N GLU A 13 40.59 41.96 -6.94
CA GLU A 13 40.69 42.73 -8.17
C GLU A 13 39.50 42.32 -9.05
N VAL A 14 38.46 43.16 -9.08
CA VAL A 14 37.33 42.98 -10.00
C VAL A 14 37.77 43.48 -11.37
N ASP A 15 38.18 42.56 -12.23
CA ASP A 15 38.38 42.83 -13.65
C ASP A 15 37.02 43.10 -14.29
N THR A 16 36.78 44.35 -14.72
CA THR A 16 35.49 44.79 -15.25
C THR A 16 35.22 44.32 -16.67
N ASP A 17 36.21 43.74 -17.35
CA ASP A 17 36.07 43.25 -18.72
C ASP A 17 35.44 41.83 -18.77
N ASP A 18 35.53 41.03 -17.71
CA ASP A 18 34.90 39.69 -17.59
C ASP A 18 33.36 39.76 -17.44
N TYR A 19 32.83 40.89 -16.96
CA TYR A 19 31.37 41.09 -16.79
C TYR A 19 30.63 41.31 -18.12
N ALA A 20 31.32 41.81 -19.15
CA ALA A 20 30.71 42.08 -20.45
C ALA A 20 30.46 40.79 -21.26
N GLU A 21 31.30 39.77 -21.10
CA GLU A 21 31.18 38.49 -21.82
C GLU A 21 30.12 37.57 -21.21
N THR A 22 29.88 37.69 -19.90
CA THR A 22 28.86 36.92 -19.16
C THR A 22 27.43 37.46 -19.33
N ALA A 23 27.26 38.73 -19.70
CA ALA A 23 25.94 39.34 -19.94
C ALA A 23 25.33 39.03 -21.32
N ALA A 24 26.11 38.46 -22.26
CA ALA A 24 25.63 38.12 -23.60
C ALA A 24 24.95 36.73 -23.68
N GLY A 25 24.91 35.98 -22.57
CA GLY A 25 24.31 34.65 -22.47
C GLY A 25 22.85 34.66 -22.03
N ASP A 26 21.99 35.48 -22.65
CA ASP A 26 20.54 35.48 -22.38
C ASP A 26 19.87 34.27 -23.08
N THR A 27 20.31 33.06 -22.69
CA THR A 27 19.52 31.86 -22.95
C THR A 27 18.40 31.83 -21.92
N PRO A 28 17.12 31.83 -22.33
CA PRO A 28 16.01 31.81 -21.38
C PRO A 28 16.17 30.58 -20.47
N SER A 29 16.43 30.84 -19.19
CA SER A 29 16.62 29.80 -18.19
C SER A 29 15.28 29.09 -17.98
N ILE A 30 15.10 27.97 -18.68
CA ILE A 30 13.92 27.12 -18.52
C ILE A 30 13.98 26.53 -17.11
N PRO A 31 12.96 26.74 -16.26
CA PRO A 31 12.96 26.20 -14.91
C PRO A 31 13.11 24.69 -14.96
N ARG A 32 13.86 24.11 -14.00
CA ARG A 32 14.11 22.66 -13.92
C ARG A 32 12.84 21.79 -13.92
N THR A 33 11.68 22.38 -13.60
CA THR A 33 10.37 21.73 -13.55
C THR A 33 9.44 22.18 -14.66
N PHE A 34 9.93 22.89 -15.68
CA PHE A 34 9.10 23.29 -16.80
C PHE A 34 8.70 22.07 -17.62
N GLN A 35 7.40 21.97 -17.89
CA GLN A 35 6.83 20.99 -18.81
C GLN A 35 5.94 21.77 -19.77
N SER A 36 6.11 21.55 -21.08
CA SER A 36 5.24 22.17 -22.06
C SER A 36 3.83 21.57 -21.97
N GLU A 37 2.82 22.34 -22.38
CA GLU A 37 1.44 21.84 -22.45
C GLU A 37 1.34 20.61 -23.39
N ALA A 38 2.10 20.61 -24.49
CA ALA A 38 2.13 19.48 -25.41
C ALA A 38 2.66 18.19 -24.73
N ASP A 39 3.73 18.30 -23.95
CA ASP A 39 4.29 17.18 -23.18
C ASP A 39 3.33 16.69 -22.10
N PHE A 40 2.61 17.60 -21.44
CA PHE A 40 1.59 17.26 -20.46
C PHE A 40 0.43 16.48 -21.10
N GLN A 41 -0.05 16.92 -22.26
CA GLN A 41 -1.14 16.23 -22.97
C GLN A 41 -0.72 14.82 -23.44
N VAL A 42 0.53 14.64 -23.89
CA VAL A 42 1.06 13.32 -24.25
C VAL A 42 1.13 12.38 -23.04
N GLN A 43 1.62 12.88 -21.89
CA GLN A 43 1.66 12.09 -20.65
C GLN A 43 0.27 11.76 -20.14
N LYS A 44 -0.66 12.71 -20.19
CA LYS A 44 -2.06 12.51 -19.81
C LYS A 44 -2.74 11.48 -20.70
N ALA A 45 -2.52 11.54 -22.01
CA ALA A 45 -3.05 10.56 -22.96
C ALA A 45 -2.45 9.15 -22.75
N SER A 46 -1.19 9.08 -22.31
CA SER A 46 -0.51 7.83 -22.00
C SER A 46 -0.79 7.32 -20.58
N TYR A 47 -1.39 8.14 -19.73
CA TYR A 47 -1.67 7.79 -18.34
C TYR A 47 -2.91 6.92 -18.25
N SER A 48 -2.70 5.64 -17.97
CA SER A 48 -3.74 4.76 -17.46
C SER A 48 -3.55 4.57 -15.96
N ALA A 49 -4.53 5.00 -15.15
CA ALA A 49 -4.55 4.65 -13.74
C ALA A 49 -4.62 3.11 -13.62
N LYS A 50 -3.73 2.52 -12.82
CA LYS A 50 -3.83 1.11 -12.46
C LYS A 50 -5.02 0.98 -11.52
N ILE A 51 -6.14 0.52 -12.05
CA ILE A 51 -7.29 0.13 -11.23
C ILE A 51 -7.01 -1.32 -10.83
N ASP A 52 -6.53 -1.51 -9.60
CA ASP A 52 -6.51 -2.85 -9.00
C ASP A 52 -7.97 -3.26 -8.79
N GLN A 53 -8.43 -4.17 -9.64
CA GLN A 53 -9.84 -4.46 -9.82
C GLN A 53 -10.44 -5.31 -8.69
N GLY A 54 -9.66 -5.60 -7.65
CA GLY A 54 -10.06 -6.30 -6.44
C GLY A 54 -10.43 -7.76 -6.70
N ASN A 55 -9.70 -8.68 -6.07
CA ASN A 55 -10.18 -10.06 -5.93
C ASN A 55 -9.43 -10.77 -4.79
N ILE A 56 -9.44 -10.14 -3.62
CA ILE A 56 -8.77 -10.67 -2.43
C ILE A 56 -9.46 -11.97 -2.01
N TYR A 57 -10.76 -12.11 -2.27
CA TYR A 57 -11.49 -13.36 -2.02
C TYR A 57 -10.90 -14.57 -2.77
N ALA A 58 -10.50 -14.42 -4.04
CA ALA A 58 -9.84 -15.51 -4.77
C ALA A 58 -8.48 -15.89 -4.16
N GLU A 59 -7.77 -14.94 -3.56
CA GLU A 59 -6.54 -15.23 -2.82
C GLU A 59 -6.83 -15.99 -1.52
N VAL A 60 -7.92 -15.63 -0.81
CA VAL A 60 -8.41 -16.42 0.34
C VAL A 60 -8.72 -17.85 -0.07
N VAL A 61 -9.44 -18.08 -1.17
CA VAL A 61 -9.76 -19.44 -1.62
C VAL A 61 -8.50 -20.23 -2.04
N LYS A 62 -7.51 -19.58 -2.65
CA LYS A 62 -6.23 -20.22 -2.99
C LYS A 62 -5.42 -20.62 -1.76
N THR A 63 -5.35 -19.74 -0.77
CA THR A 63 -4.57 -19.96 0.46
C THR A 63 -5.28 -20.91 1.41
N LEU A 64 -6.61 -20.82 1.46
CA LEU A 64 -7.50 -21.63 2.26
C LEU A 64 -8.55 -22.30 1.37
N PRO A 65 -8.20 -23.41 0.67
CA PRO A 65 -9.17 -24.17 -0.13
C PRO A 65 -10.35 -24.67 0.69
N LEU A 66 -10.13 -24.83 2.01
CA LEU A 66 -11.15 -25.13 3.00
C LEU A 66 -12.21 -24.04 3.15
N LEU A 67 -12.05 -22.84 2.60
CA LEU A 67 -13.08 -21.79 2.64
C LEU A 67 -13.86 -21.68 1.33
N ASP A 68 -13.54 -22.47 0.31
CA ASP A 68 -14.30 -22.49 -0.93
C ASP A 68 -15.78 -22.86 -0.67
N ALA A 69 -16.70 -22.15 -1.33
CA ALA A 69 -18.13 -22.43 -1.28
C ALA A 69 -18.46 -23.78 -1.90
N SER A 70 -17.65 -24.21 -2.88
CA SER A 70 -17.79 -25.51 -3.54
C SER A 70 -17.07 -26.65 -2.81
N ALA A 71 -16.24 -26.36 -1.80
CA ALA A 71 -15.65 -27.41 -1.00
C ALA A 71 -16.77 -28.05 -0.16
N GLU A 72 -17.01 -29.33 -0.41
CA GLU A 72 -17.90 -30.19 0.36
C GLU A 72 -17.71 -29.89 1.86
N PRO A 73 -18.78 -29.82 2.67
CA PRO A 73 -18.60 -29.74 4.11
C PRO A 73 -17.70 -30.91 4.47
N ALA A 74 -16.56 -30.66 5.10
CA ALA A 74 -15.71 -31.72 5.59
C ALA A 74 -16.57 -32.56 6.53
N SER A 75 -17.19 -33.62 5.99
CA SER A 75 -17.88 -34.66 6.73
C SER A 75 -16.80 -35.51 7.36
N GLY A 76 -16.00 -34.88 8.22
CA GLY A 76 -15.08 -35.55 9.10
C GLY A 76 -15.90 -36.12 10.24
N VAL A 77 -16.49 -37.29 10.02
CA VAL A 77 -16.76 -38.21 11.12
C VAL A 77 -15.56 -39.14 11.14
N ASP A 78 -14.52 -38.75 11.87
CA ASP A 78 -13.51 -39.71 12.28
C ASP A 78 -14.10 -40.62 13.35
N VAL A 79 -13.77 -41.90 13.27
CA VAL A 79 -14.23 -43.02 14.12
C VAL A 79 -13.88 -42.84 15.62
N ASP A 80 -13.29 -41.71 16.03
CA ASP A 80 -12.88 -41.40 17.40
C ASP A 80 -13.31 -39.99 17.91
N GLY A 81 -14.28 -39.33 17.27
CA GLY A 81 -15.06 -38.24 17.90
C GLY A 81 -14.30 -36.96 18.30
N LYS A 82 -13.13 -36.65 17.69
CA LYS A 82 -12.41 -35.39 17.97
C LYS A 82 -11.78 -34.78 16.72
N LEU A 83 -12.56 -33.97 15.99
CA LEU A 83 -12.06 -33.20 14.86
C LEU A 83 -11.11 -32.09 15.33
N ALA A 84 -9.83 -32.21 14.98
CA ALA A 84 -8.89 -31.10 15.09
C ALA A 84 -9.16 -30.10 13.96
N LYS A 85 -10.21 -29.26 14.09
CA LYS A 85 -10.37 -28.15 13.13
C LYS A 85 -9.06 -27.34 13.09
N PRO A 86 -8.54 -26.99 11.91
CA PRO A 86 -7.31 -26.20 11.81
C PRO A 86 -7.48 -24.84 12.48
N LYS A 87 -6.37 -24.28 12.99
CA LYS A 87 -6.31 -22.91 13.50
C LYS A 87 -5.78 -22.01 12.39
N LEU A 88 -6.44 -20.88 12.16
CA LEU A 88 -5.96 -19.87 11.23
C LEU A 88 -4.70 -19.19 11.80
N SER A 89 -3.70 -19.02 10.96
CA SER A 89 -2.53 -18.19 11.24
C SER A 89 -2.89 -16.71 11.18
N LYS A 90 -2.08 -15.86 11.82
CA LYS A 90 -2.28 -14.40 11.83
C LYS A 90 -2.39 -13.80 10.42
N LYS A 91 -1.61 -14.32 9.46
CA LYS A 91 -1.63 -13.85 8.07
C LYS A 91 -2.95 -14.19 7.38
N GLU A 92 -3.46 -15.39 7.62
CA GLU A 92 -4.75 -15.85 7.07
C GLU A 92 -5.93 -15.07 7.66
N VAL A 93 -5.89 -14.74 8.96
CA VAL A 93 -6.90 -13.88 9.60
C VAL A 93 -6.88 -12.47 8.99
N GLN A 94 -5.69 -11.90 8.75
CA GLN A 94 -5.57 -10.60 8.08
C GLN A 94 -6.11 -10.65 6.66
N LEU A 95 -5.75 -11.68 5.88
CA LEU A 95 -6.23 -11.87 4.52
C LEU A 95 -7.75 -12.01 4.47
N LEU A 96 -8.34 -12.75 5.41
CA LEU A 96 -9.79 -12.86 5.57
C LEU A 96 -10.42 -11.48 5.85
N GLY A 97 -9.81 -10.69 6.74
CA GLY A 97 -10.27 -9.33 7.03
C GLY A 97 -10.24 -8.40 5.81
N TYR A 98 -9.19 -8.48 4.98
CA TYR A 98 -9.10 -7.72 3.74
C TYR A 98 -10.17 -8.16 2.73
N ALA A 99 -10.40 -9.46 2.56
CA ALA A 99 -11.46 -9.97 1.68
C ALA A 99 -12.86 -9.54 2.14
N VAL A 100 -13.14 -9.60 3.44
CA VAL A 100 -14.41 -9.11 4.01
C VAL A 100 -14.56 -7.60 3.81
N GLY A 101 -13.49 -6.82 3.97
CA GLY A 101 -13.51 -5.38 3.71
C GLY A 101 -13.82 -5.04 2.24
N GLU A 102 -13.23 -5.77 1.30
CA GLU A 102 -13.51 -5.63 -0.13
C GLU A 102 -14.97 -6.01 -0.46
N MET A 103 -15.45 -7.16 0.04
CA MET A 103 -16.85 -7.58 -0.13
C MET A 103 -17.84 -6.61 0.51
N TYR A 104 -17.47 -5.98 1.64
CA TYR A 104 -18.30 -4.96 2.30
C TYR A 104 -18.44 -3.72 1.43
N PHE A 105 -17.34 -3.28 0.80
CA PHE A 105 -17.36 -2.17 -0.16
C PHE A 105 -18.25 -2.48 -1.37
N ASP A 106 -18.18 -3.71 -1.89
CA ASP A 106 -19.04 -4.23 -2.96
C ASP A 106 -20.51 -4.48 -2.53
N ARG A 107 -20.85 -4.24 -1.26
CA ARG A 107 -22.17 -4.49 -0.66
C ARG A 107 -22.64 -5.95 -0.74
N LYS A 108 -21.70 -6.89 -0.83
CA LYS A 108 -21.94 -8.34 -0.86
C LYS A 108 -22.14 -8.90 0.55
N TYR A 109 -23.13 -8.39 1.28
CA TYR A 109 -23.30 -8.72 2.71
C TYR A 109 -23.68 -10.18 2.94
N GLN A 110 -24.44 -10.80 2.02
CA GLN A 110 -24.80 -12.22 2.12
C GLN A 110 -23.57 -13.11 2.01
N ASP A 111 -22.70 -12.85 1.01
CA ASP A 111 -21.46 -13.60 0.82
C ASP A 111 -20.52 -13.50 2.04
N ILE A 112 -20.50 -12.35 2.72
CA ILE A 112 -19.75 -12.15 3.96
C ILE A 112 -20.30 -13.03 5.08
N ILE A 113 -21.63 -13.08 5.25
CA ILE A 113 -22.27 -13.91 6.28
C ILE A 113 -21.96 -15.39 6.02
N ASP A 114 -22.13 -15.86 4.78
CA ASP A 114 -21.81 -17.22 4.37
C ASP A 114 -20.33 -17.55 4.56
N LEU A 115 -19.42 -16.60 4.32
CA LEU A 115 -18.00 -16.79 4.58
C LEU A 115 -17.71 -16.91 6.08
N CYS A 116 -18.28 -16.03 6.91
CA CYS A 116 -18.12 -16.09 8.36
C CYS A 116 -18.64 -17.40 8.96
N GLN A 117 -19.78 -17.90 8.48
CA GLN A 117 -20.32 -19.20 8.89
C GLN A 117 -19.35 -20.33 8.52
N ARG A 118 -18.87 -20.38 7.26
CA ARG A 118 -17.86 -21.36 6.83
C ARG A 118 -16.59 -21.33 7.68
N VAL A 119 -16.11 -20.14 8.07
CA VAL A 119 -14.95 -20.00 8.95
C VAL A 119 -15.24 -20.59 10.34
N GLY A 120 -16.39 -20.29 10.93
CA GLY A 120 -16.79 -20.84 12.23
C GLY A 120 -16.99 -22.36 12.24
N ASP A 121 -17.52 -22.90 11.15
CA ASP A 121 -17.72 -24.35 11.00
C ASP A 121 -16.40 -25.08 10.79
N ARG A 122 -15.50 -24.52 9.99
CA ARG A 122 -14.30 -25.23 9.49
C ARG A 122 -13.02 -24.95 10.28
N PHE A 123 -12.99 -23.90 11.12
CA PHE A 123 -11.82 -23.55 11.92
C PHE A 123 -12.16 -23.51 13.42
N LYS A 124 -11.17 -23.74 14.30
CA LYS A 124 -11.39 -23.52 15.73
C LYS A 124 -11.34 -22.02 16.02
N PRO A 125 -12.22 -21.51 16.91
CA PRO A 125 -11.98 -20.21 17.49
C PRO A 125 -10.61 -20.23 18.16
N GLU A 126 -9.81 -19.18 17.95
CA GLU A 126 -8.66 -18.94 18.81
C GLU A 126 -9.19 -18.88 20.24
N SER A 127 -8.76 -19.82 21.08
CA SER A 127 -9.11 -19.89 22.49
C SER A 127 -8.58 -18.65 23.19
N GLY A 128 -9.32 -17.56 23.12
CA GLY A 128 -9.33 -16.52 24.12
C GLY A 128 -10.30 -16.99 25.19
N GLU A 129 -9.77 -17.34 26.36
CA GLU A 129 -10.53 -17.32 27.62
C GLU A 129 -11.23 -15.96 27.72
N MET A 130 -12.49 -15.90 27.30
CA MET A 130 -13.41 -14.93 27.86
C MET A 130 -14.01 -15.62 29.07
N ASP A 131 -13.33 -15.40 30.19
CA ASP A 131 -13.79 -15.79 31.52
C ASP A 131 -15.20 -15.20 31.70
N GLU A 132 -16.19 -16.06 31.59
CA GLU A 132 -17.59 -15.79 31.88
C GLU A 132 -17.74 -15.72 33.41
N SER A 133 -17.15 -14.68 34.02
CA SER A 133 -17.34 -14.33 35.42
C SER A 133 -17.78 -12.88 35.53
N MET A 134 -19.08 -12.66 35.37
CA MET A 134 -19.80 -11.68 36.18
C MET A 134 -21.29 -12.02 36.12
N SER A 135 -21.65 -13.04 36.92
CA SER A 135 -22.94 -13.04 37.63
C SER A 135 -22.86 -12.09 38.81
#